data_AF-A0A4Y2TSV7-F1
#
_entry.id   AF-A0A4Y2TSV7-F1
#
_cell.length_a   1.000
_cell.length_b   1.000
_cell.length_c   1.000
_cell.angle_alpha   90.00
_cell.angle_beta   90.00
_cell.angle_gamma   90.00
#
_symmetry.space_group_name_H-M   'P 1'
#
loop_
_entity.id
_entity.type
_entity.pdbx_description
1 polymer ?
#
loop_
_entity_poly.entity_id
_entity_poly.type
_entity_poly.pdbx_seq_one_letter_code
_entity_poly.pdbx_strand_id
1 'polypeptide(L)' 'EIFQNATASVLYAVGSGFLLMHASFFLWPMYIIIPYFQAYPALMTAGVFGSLCSFIHAIDAYCAYRTFRRIRFTP' A
#
# COMPACT_ATOMS: atom_id res chain seq x y z
N GLU A 1 -7.05 7.55 16.14
CA GLU A 1 -7.51 6.72 15.00
C GLU A 1 -7.18 7.35 13.64
N ILE A 2 -7.72 8.52 13.28
CA ILE A 2 -7.47 9.15 11.96
C ILE A 2 -5.98 9.30 11.63
N PHE A 3 -5.18 9.82 12.58
CA PHE A 3 -3.75 10.06 12.36
C PHE A 3 -2.95 8.77 12.17
N GLN A 4 -3.26 7.71 12.93
CA GLN A 4 -2.60 6.41 12.81
C GLN A 4 -2.93 5.75 11.47
N ASN A 5 -4.20 5.81 11.04
CA ASN A 5 -4.62 5.23 9.77
C ASN A 5 -4.09 6.01 8.55
N ALA A 6 -4.00 7.34 8.65
CA ALA A 6 -3.37 8.16 7.61
C ALA A 6 -1.85 7.89 7.51
N THR A 7 -1.14 7.76 8.63
CA THR A 7 0.28 7.40 8.60
C THR A 7 0.49 5.99 8.06
N ALA A 8 -0.36 5.03 8.45
CA ALA A 8 -0.33 3.67 7.92
C ALA A 8 -0.56 3.65 6.41
N SER A 9 -1.55 4.39 5.89
CA SER A 9 -1.83 4.42 4.45
C SER A 9 -0.65 4.96 3.65
N VAL A 10 0.03 6.02 4.13
CA VAL A 10 1.22 6.59 3.49
C VAL A 10 2.39 5.61 3.54
N LEU A 11 2.65 4.97 4.68
CA LEU A 11 3.72 3.98 4.81
C LEU A 11 3.50 2.78 3.88
N TYR A 12 2.27 2.26 3.83
CA TYR A 12 1.92 1.18 2.91
C TYR A 12 1.99 1.63 1.45
N ALA A 13 1.61 2.86 1.10
CA ALA A 13 1.72 3.39 -0.26
C ALA A 13 3.17 3.50 -0.73
N VAL A 14 4.04 4.08 0.11
CA VAL A 14 5.46 4.26 -0.22
C VAL A 14 6.18 2.92 -0.25
N GLY A 15 5.92 2.05 0.74
CA GLY A 15 6.50 0.70 0.79
C GLY A 15 6.09 -0.17 -0.40
N SER A 16 4.79 -0.17 -0.76
CA SER A 16 4.31 -0.89 -1.95
C SER A 16 4.88 -0.34 -3.25
N GLY A 17 4.94 0.98 -3.40
CA GLY A 17 5.53 1.62 -4.56
C GLY A 17 7.01 1.27 -4.74
N PHE A 18 7.79 1.30 -3.65
CA PHE A 18 9.20 0.90 -3.67
C PHE A 18 9.36 -0.58 -4.07
N LEU A 19 8.57 -1.48 -3.48
CA LEU A 19 8.57 -2.91 -3.78
C LEU A 19 8.21 -3.19 -5.24
N LEU A 20 7.16 -2.55 -5.76
CA LEU A 20 6.72 -2.68 -7.15
C LEU A 20 7.79 -2.19 -8.14
N MET A 21 8.43 -1.05 -7.83
CA MET A 21 9.50 -0.51 -8.66
C MET A 21 10.72 -1.44 -8.67
N HIS A 22 11.19 -1.89 -7.51
CA HIS A 22 12.31 -2.81 -7.42
C HIS A 22 12.01 -4.17 -8.06
N ALA A 23 10.80 -4.71 -7.86
CA ALA A 23 10.38 -5.96 -8.48
C ALA A 23 10.40 -5.85 -10.01
N SER A 24 9.94 -4.73 -10.57
CA SER A 24 9.87 -4.51 -12.02
C SER A 24 11.24 -4.25 -12.66
N PHE A 25 12.11 -3.47 -12.02
CA PHE A 25 13.41 -3.10 -12.61
C PHE A 25 14.50 -4.15 -12.38
N PHE A 26 14.56 -4.77 -11.20
CA PHE A 26 15.66 -5.66 -10.84
C PHE A 26 15.26 -7.14 -10.89
N LEU A 27 14.09 -7.48 -10.33
CA LEU A 27 13.71 -8.90 -10.21
C LEU A 27 13.07 -9.46 -11.50
N TRP A 28 12.43 -8.64 -12.31
CA TRP A 28 11.87 -9.04 -13.60
C TRP A 28 12.91 -9.61 -14.58
N PRO A 29 14.06 -8.96 -14.83
CA PRO A 29 15.09 -9.54 -15.69
C PRO A 29 15.71 -10.82 -15.09
N MET A 30 15.88 -10.89 -13.76
CA MET A 30 16.34 -12.13 -13.11
C MET A 30 15.34 -13.28 -13.24
N TYR A 31 14.04 -12.99 -13.21
CA TYR A 31 12.99 -13.99 -13.39
C TYR A 31 13.00 -14.62 -14.79
N ILE A 32 13.36 -13.84 -15.82
CA ILE A 32 13.46 -14.33 -17.20
C ILE A 32 14.69 -15.25 -17.37
N ILE A 33 15.80 -14.93 -16.70
CA ILE A 33 17.07 -15.66 -16.84
C ILE A 33 17.09 -16.93 -15.98
N ILE A 34 16.51 -16.89 -14.78
CA ILE A 34 16.60 -17.95 -13.78
C ILE A 34 15.27 -18.71 -13.69
N PRO A 35 15.20 -19.97 -14.15
CA PRO A 35 13.98 -20.76 -14.01
C PRO A 35 13.64 -20.98 -12.53
N TYR A 36 12.35 -20.92 -12.20
CA TYR A 36 11.81 -21.04 -10.83
C TYR A 36 12.20 -19.94 -9.83
N PHE A 37 12.59 -18.74 -10.29
CA PHE A 37 12.90 -17.63 -9.40
C PHE A 37 11.66 -17.11 -8.64
N GLN A 38 11.46 -17.57 -7.40
CA GLN A 38 10.27 -17.27 -6.58
C GLN A 38 10.27 -15.86 -5.98
N ALA A 39 11.42 -15.18 -5.93
CA ALA A 39 11.52 -13.86 -5.29
C ALA A 39 10.73 -12.77 -6.05
N TYR A 40 10.69 -12.84 -7.39
CA TYR A 40 9.93 -11.91 -8.22
C TYR A 40 8.41 -11.94 -7.90
N PRO A 41 7.72 -13.09 -8.02
CA PRO A 41 6.28 -13.14 -7.73
C PRO A 41 5.99 -12.87 -6.25
N ALA A 42 6.87 -13.25 -5.32
CA ALA A 42 6.68 -12.97 -3.88
C ALA A 42 6.69 -11.47 -3.58
N LEU A 43 7.69 -10.72 -4.08
CA LEU A 43 7.79 -9.28 -3.85
C LEU A 43 6.75 -8.48 -4.63
N MET A 44 6.40 -8.94 -5.84
CA MET A 44 5.29 -8.35 -6.61
C MET A 44 3.97 -8.49 -5.87
N THR A 45 3.71 -9.67 -5.30
CA THR A 45 2.52 -9.93 -4.48
C THR A 45 2.52 -9.05 -3.23
N ALA A 46 3.64 -8.97 -2.51
CA ALA A 46 3.77 -8.09 -1.34
C ALA A 46 3.51 -6.61 -1.67
N GLY A 47 4.01 -6.12 -2.82
CA GLY A 47 3.74 -4.78 -3.31
C GLY A 47 2.25 -4.54 -3.58
N VAL A 48 1.59 -5.46 -4.28
CA VAL A 48 0.15 -5.37 -4.57
C VAL A 48 -0.70 -5.41 -3.29
N PHE A 49 -0.43 -6.34 -2.38
CA PHE A 49 -1.14 -6.40 -1.10
C PHE A 49 -0.88 -5.17 -0.24
N GLY A 50 0.35 -4.63 -0.24
CA GLY A 50 0.67 -3.37 0.42
C GLY A 50 -0.13 -2.19 -0.14
N SER A 51 -0.31 -2.13 -1.46
CA SER A 51 -1.12 -1.08 -2.10
C SER A 51 -2.62 -1.19 -1.74
N LEU A 52 -3.13 -2.41 -1.63
CA LEU A 52 -4.49 -2.69 -1.16
C LEU A 52 -4.68 -2.25 0.29
N CYS A 53 -3.76 -2.61 1.19
CA CYS A 53 -3.79 -2.16 2.59
C CYS A 53 -3.74 -0.63 2.68
N SER A 54 -2.89 0.03 1.88
CA SER A 54 -2.84 1.49 1.81
C SER A 54 -4.21 2.09 1.46
N PHE A 55 -4.88 1.54 0.45
CA PHE A 55 -6.18 2.01 0.01
C PHE A 55 -7.26 1.83 1.09
N ILE A 56 -7.26 0.68 1.77
CA ILE A 56 -8.20 0.40 2.89
C ILE A 56 -7.98 1.41 4.01
N HIS A 57 -6.73 1.60 4.46
CA HIS A 57 -6.42 2.57 5.52
C HIS A 57 -6.76 4.00 5.12
N ALA A 58 -6.62 4.36 3.84
CA ALA A 58 -7.01 5.66 3.31
C ALA A 58 -8.54 5.86 3.33
N ILE A 59 -9.33 4.84 2.95
CA ILE A 59 -10.80 4.88 3.03
C ILE A 59 -11.25 5.04 4.47
N ASP A 60 -10.71 4.25 5.39
CA ASP A 60 -11.07 4.30 6.80
C ASP A 60 -10.70 5.67 7.42
N ALA A 61 -9.53 6.22 7.07
CA ALA A 61 -9.15 7.57 7.47
C ALA A 61 -10.13 8.62 6.92
N TYR A 62 -10.57 8.48 5.66
CA TYR A 62 -11.53 9.38 5.03
C TYR A 62 -12.92 9.29 5.65
N CYS A 63 -13.42 8.09 5.92
CA CYS A 63 -14.69 7.85 6.60
C CYS A 63 -14.68 8.44 8.01
N ALA A 64 -13.62 8.20 8.78
CA ALA A 64 -13.45 8.79 10.11
C ALA A 64 -13.36 10.32 10.05
N TYR A 65 -12.65 10.88 9.06
CA TYR A 65 -12.59 12.33 8.85
C TYR A 65 -13.95 12.94 8.47
N ARG A 66 -14.72 12.27 7.62
CA ARG A 66 -16.09 12.69 7.23
C ARG A 66 -17.03 12.68 8.43
N THR A 67 -16.98 11.64 9.26
CA THR A 67 -17.76 11.55 10.50
C THR A 67 -17.38 12.66 11.48
N PHE A 68 -16.08 12.91 11.67
CA PHE A 68 -15.59 13.98 12.54
C PHE A 68 -16.06 15.37 12.05
N ARG A 69 -16.01 15.63 10.74
CA ARG A 69 -16.54 16.88 10.15
C ARG A 69 -18.05 17.01 10.32
N ARG A 70 -18.80 15.91 10.23
CA ARG A 70 -20.26 15.92 10.38
C ARG A 70 -20.69 16.24 11.81
N ILE A 71 -20.01 15.66 12.81
CA ILE A 71 -20.25 15.93 14.24
C ILE A 71 -19.90 17.38 14.60
N ARG A 72 -18.82 17.94 14.01
CA ARG A 72 -18.37 19.31 14.30
C ARG A 72 -19.29 20.41 13.75
N PHE A 73 -20.20 20.08 12.83
CA PHE A 73 -21.12 21.03 12.17
C PHE A 73 -22.59 20.88 12.62
N THR A 74 -22.89 19.99 13.54
CA THR A 74 -24.17 19.94 14.26
C THR A 74 -23.98 20.57 15.64
N PRO A 75 -24.51 21.78 15.89
CA PRO A 75 -24.61 22.34 17.24
C PRO A 75 -25.57 21.55 18.13
#